data_AF-A0A7X7HVM7-F1
#
_entry.id   AF-A0A7X7HVM7-F1
#
_cell.length_a   1.000
_cell.length_b   1.000
_cell.length_c   1.000
_cell.angle_alpha   90.00
_cell.angle_beta   90.00
_cell.angle_gamma   90.00
#
_symmetry.space_group_name_H-M   'P 1'
#
loop_
_entity.id
_entity.type
_entity.pdbx_description
1 polymer ?
#
loop_
_entity_poly.entity_id
_entity_poly.type
_entity_poly.pdbx_seq_one_letter_code
_entity_poly.pdbx_strand_id
1 'polypeptide(L)'
;MNAARDGKRETDLREWRTGEGKVLGAKIPPPRGGHLSAAIPPGLESDDPARGPEISDRFWTLPNTISLGRIALIPVLVATILGWKDPTLALWLLGVLVVSDWLDGKIARLWNMRSTWGERLDPIADRILVAVVPVTFAIAGYIPLWVVVVLLARDALLVATLPVYRRRGLEPEVTYLGKAATFALFWSLPLLLAGHAGVAGAEALKVVGEACLYWGMGLYAWSGSIYLWQARRIAVAIRPHRVGSADGTRPHSV
;
A
#
# COMPACT_ATOMS: atom_id res chain seq x y z
N MET A 1 -15.17 24.03 32.12
CA MET A 1 -16.14 23.10 31.51
C MET A 1 -15.55 22.19 30.41
N ASN A 2 -14.24 22.27 30.09
CA ASN A 2 -13.55 21.36 29.14
C ASN A 2 -13.00 20.08 29.78
N ALA A 3 -12.56 20.12 31.05
CA ALA A 3 -12.01 18.96 31.76
C ALA A 3 -13.02 17.81 31.93
N ALA A 4 -14.30 18.11 32.15
CA ALA A 4 -15.35 17.10 32.26
C ALA A 4 -15.68 16.44 30.91
N ARG A 5 -15.38 17.12 29.78
CA ARG A 5 -15.61 16.63 28.43
C ARG A 5 -14.47 15.72 27.95
N ASP A 6 -13.24 16.04 28.37
CA ASP A 6 -12.06 15.19 28.16
C ASP A 6 -12.08 13.93 29.05
N GLY A 7 -12.54 14.05 30.30
CA GLY A 7 -12.69 12.89 31.19
C GLY A 7 -13.74 11.88 30.68
N LYS A 8 -14.81 12.35 30.01
CA LYS A 8 -15.80 11.48 29.36
C LYS A 8 -15.26 10.80 28.09
N ARG A 9 -14.36 11.50 27.38
CA ARG A 9 -13.59 11.01 26.23
C ARG A 9 -12.66 9.86 26.62
N GLU A 10 -12.00 10.00 27.75
CA GLU A 10 -11.08 8.99 28.27
C GLU A 10 -11.80 7.74 28.78
N THR A 11 -13.02 7.91 29.30
CA THR A 11 -13.88 6.80 29.75
C THR A 11 -14.54 6.04 28.59
N ASP A 12 -15.07 6.73 27.57
CA ASP A 12 -15.64 6.08 26.38
C ASP A 12 -14.58 5.30 25.58
N LEU A 13 -13.32 5.77 25.56
CA LEU A 13 -12.21 5.08 24.90
C LEU A 13 -11.57 3.96 25.75
N ARG A 14 -11.90 3.87 27.04
CA ARG A 14 -11.48 2.75 27.91
C ARG A 14 -12.37 1.53 27.70
N GLU A 15 -13.66 1.73 27.48
CA GLU A 15 -14.65 0.65 27.34
C GLU A 15 -14.41 -0.24 26.09
N TRP A 16 -13.80 0.33 25.05
CA TRP A 16 -13.49 -0.38 23.79
C TRP A 16 -12.01 -0.75 23.64
N ARG A 17 -11.18 -0.51 24.67
CA ARG A 17 -9.76 -0.82 24.65
C ARG A 17 -9.56 -2.29 25.02
N THR A 18 -9.65 -3.18 24.04
CA THR A 18 -8.92 -4.46 24.16
C THR A 18 -7.46 -4.13 24.45
N GLY A 19 -6.81 -4.85 25.36
CA GLY A 19 -5.52 -4.53 26.02
C GLY A 19 -4.30 -4.20 25.14
N GLU A 20 -4.47 -4.06 23.83
CA GLU A 20 -3.46 -3.73 22.83
C GLU A 20 -3.69 -2.38 22.11
N GLY A 21 -4.61 -1.51 22.57
CA GLY A 21 -4.84 -0.21 21.92
C GLY A 21 -5.61 -0.29 20.59
N LYS A 22 -6.45 -1.32 20.43
CA LYS A 22 -7.29 -1.58 19.25
C LYS A 22 -8.76 -1.31 19.55
N VAL A 23 -9.50 -0.83 18.56
CA VAL A 23 -10.97 -0.73 18.59
C VAL A 23 -11.53 -1.44 17.36
N LEU A 24 -12.22 -2.58 17.58
CA LEU A 24 -12.89 -3.37 16.52
C LEU A 24 -11.97 -3.76 15.34
N GLY A 25 -10.68 -4.01 15.59
CA GLY A 25 -9.69 -4.35 14.55
C GLY A 25 -9.22 -3.17 13.71
N ALA A 26 -9.51 -1.93 14.12
CA ALA A 26 -8.91 -0.72 13.57
C ALA A 26 -7.86 -0.16 14.53
N LYS A 27 -6.77 0.35 13.95
CA LYS A 27 -5.72 1.03 14.72
C LYS A 27 -6.15 2.47 15.00
N ILE A 28 -5.90 2.91 16.22
CA ILE A 28 -5.96 4.32 16.59
C ILE A 28 -4.64 4.94 16.15
N PRO A 29 -4.63 5.96 15.27
CA PRO A 29 -3.41 6.66 14.93
C PRO A 29 -2.84 7.36 16.17
N PRO A 30 -1.50 7.44 16.33
CA PRO A 30 -0.90 8.18 17.44
C PRO A 30 -1.38 9.64 17.42
N PRO A 31 -1.52 10.29 18.59
CA PRO A 31 -2.01 11.66 18.67
C PRO A 31 -1.11 12.58 17.83
N ARG A 32 -1.68 13.23 16.81
CA ARG A 32 -0.99 14.26 16.03
C ARG A 32 -0.99 15.56 16.86
N GLY A 33 0.13 15.82 17.53
CA GLY A 33 0.48 17.15 18.03
C GLY A 33 0.87 17.20 19.50
N GLY A 34 2.12 17.55 19.76
CA GLY A 34 2.64 17.89 21.07
C GLY A 34 4.17 17.84 21.04
N HIS A 35 4.80 19.00 20.83
CA HIS A 35 6.23 19.19 20.99
C HIS A 35 6.70 18.58 22.34
N LEU A 36 7.33 17.41 22.32
CA LEU A 36 8.34 17.12 23.32
C LEU A 36 9.63 17.78 22.82
N SER A 37 9.64 19.11 22.93
CA SER A 37 10.88 19.85 23.06
C SER A 37 11.49 19.40 24.38
N ALA A 38 12.16 18.25 24.37
CA ALA A 38 13.09 17.90 25.42
C ALA A 38 14.11 19.04 25.43
N ALA A 39 14.10 19.85 26.49
CA ALA A 39 15.07 20.90 26.68
C ALA A 39 16.46 20.28 26.58
N ILE A 40 17.18 20.59 25.50
CA ILE A 40 18.58 20.23 25.35
C ILE A 40 19.32 21.00 26.45
N PRO A 41 20.04 20.33 27.36
CA PRO A 41 20.81 21.03 28.38
C PRO A 41 21.88 21.92 27.69
N PRO A 42 22.07 23.17 28.15
CA PRO A 42 23.07 24.06 27.56
C PRO A 42 24.47 23.45 27.78
N GLY A 43 25.18 23.16 26.69
CA GLY A 43 26.51 22.54 26.72
C GLY A 43 26.70 21.29 25.84
N LEU A 44 25.66 20.85 25.11
CA LEU A 44 25.77 19.83 24.06
C LEU A 44 25.51 20.44 22.67
N GLU A 45 26.25 21.50 22.34
CA GLU A 45 26.46 21.87 20.93
C GLU A 45 27.44 20.85 20.33
N SER A 46 26.94 19.65 20.04
CA SER A 46 27.57 18.79 19.04
C SER A 46 27.36 19.45 17.68
N ASP A 47 28.46 19.65 16.96
CA ASP A 47 28.54 20.23 15.62
C ASP A 47 27.29 19.96 14.75
N ASP A 48 26.63 21.06 14.38
CA ASP A 48 25.65 21.21 13.31
C ASP A 48 24.58 20.10 13.16
N PRO A 49 23.43 20.20 13.86
CA PRO A 49 22.27 19.33 13.64
C PRO A 49 21.50 19.66 12.35
N ALA A 50 21.97 20.59 11.51
CA ALA A 50 21.25 21.04 10.31
C ALA A 50 21.47 20.19 9.05
N ARG A 51 22.26 19.11 9.08
CA ARG A 51 22.27 18.12 7.98
C ARG A 51 21.27 17.00 8.24
N GLY A 52 19.98 17.35 8.18
CA GLY A 52 18.97 16.37 7.75
C GLY A 52 19.36 15.78 6.38
N PRO A 53 18.83 14.61 5.98
CA PRO A 53 19.18 13.98 4.70
C PRO A 53 19.06 15.03 3.59
N GLU A 54 20.14 15.27 2.83
CA GLU A 54 20.16 16.27 1.76
C GLU A 54 19.06 15.94 0.76
N ILE A 55 17.94 16.67 0.82
CA ILE A 55 16.87 16.60 -0.16
C ILE A 55 17.40 17.27 -1.43
N SER A 56 18.08 16.47 -2.24
CA SER A 56 18.59 16.91 -3.53
C SER A 56 17.42 17.04 -4.51
N ASP A 57 17.09 18.27 -4.91
CA ASP A 57 16.14 18.60 -6.00
C ASP A 57 16.64 18.16 -7.39
N ARG A 58 17.68 17.32 -7.45
CA ARG A 58 18.27 16.85 -8.70
C ARG A 58 17.34 15.81 -9.31
N PHE A 59 16.70 16.19 -10.42
CA PHE A 59 15.81 15.34 -11.22
C PHE A 59 16.49 14.03 -11.65
N TRP A 60 17.81 14.03 -11.82
CA TRP A 60 18.62 12.86 -12.13
C TRP A 60 19.26 12.28 -10.87
N THR A 61 18.52 11.41 -10.19
CA THR A 61 19.06 10.50 -9.18
C THR A 61 18.95 9.07 -9.72
N LEU A 62 19.91 8.20 -9.36
CA LEU A 62 19.92 6.79 -9.79
C LEU A 62 18.55 6.09 -9.62
N PRO A 63 17.83 6.27 -8.49
CA PRO A 63 16.49 5.70 -8.31
C PRO A 63 15.47 6.23 -9.32
N ASN A 64 15.51 7.52 -9.68
CA ASN A 64 14.55 8.09 -10.63
C ASN A 64 14.72 7.50 -12.03
N THR A 65 15.97 7.25 -12.45
CA THR A 65 16.24 6.63 -13.76
C THR A 65 15.72 5.19 -13.82
N ILE A 66 15.79 4.45 -12.71
CA ILE A 66 15.29 3.07 -12.65
C ILE A 66 13.75 3.05 -12.60
N SER A 67 13.10 3.93 -11.84
CA SER A 67 11.64 4.09 -11.87
C SER A 67 11.13 4.52 -13.26
N LEU A 68 11.81 5.44 -13.94
CA LEU A 68 11.50 5.81 -15.33
C LEU A 68 11.71 4.64 -16.30
N GLY A 69 12.80 3.89 -16.13
CA GLY A 69 13.07 2.66 -16.85
C GLY A 69 11.94 1.64 -16.67
N ARG A 70 11.40 1.50 -15.45
CA ARG A 70 10.27 0.62 -15.13
C ARG A 70 9.03 1.01 -15.92
N ILE A 71 8.67 2.30 -15.90
CA ILE A 71 7.51 2.81 -16.64
C ILE A 71 7.68 2.55 -18.14
N ALA A 72 8.88 2.75 -18.69
CA ALA A 72 9.19 2.46 -20.09
C ALA A 72 9.15 0.96 -20.42
N LEU A 73 9.51 0.08 -19.48
CA LEU A 73 9.50 -1.37 -19.67
C LEU A 73 8.09 -1.97 -19.65
N ILE A 74 7.11 -1.32 -19.02
CA ILE A 74 5.73 -1.82 -18.95
C ILE A 74 5.12 -2.00 -20.35
N PRO A 75 5.11 -0.99 -21.26
CA PRO A 75 4.66 -1.18 -22.64
C PRO A 75 5.42 -2.28 -23.39
N VAL A 76 6.72 -2.43 -23.14
CA VAL A 76 7.55 -3.46 -23.77
C VAL A 76 7.12 -4.86 -23.29
N LEU A 77 6.84 -5.03 -22.00
CA LEU A 77 6.30 -6.26 -21.45
C LEU A 77 4.94 -6.59 -22.09
N VAL A 78 4.04 -5.60 -22.21
CA VAL A 78 2.73 -5.77 -22.86
C VAL A 78 2.88 -6.20 -24.32
N ALA A 79 3.74 -5.52 -25.08
CA ALA A 79 4.01 -5.83 -26.48
C ALA A 79 4.60 -7.24 -26.64
N THR A 80 5.47 -7.65 -25.70
CA THR A 80 6.06 -8.99 -25.70
C THR A 80 5.01 -10.06 -25.47
N ILE A 81 4.11 -9.86 -24.51
CA ILE A 81 3.07 -10.85 -24.17
C ILE A 81 1.99 -10.93 -25.25
N LEU A 82 1.46 -9.79 -25.71
CA LEU A 82 0.30 -9.76 -26.61
C LEU A 82 0.67 -9.71 -28.10
N GLY A 83 1.73 -8.97 -28.44
CA GLY A 83 2.15 -8.75 -29.81
C GLY A 83 3.08 -9.85 -30.30
N TRP A 84 4.26 -9.95 -29.68
CA TRP A 84 5.29 -10.92 -30.07
C TRP A 84 4.97 -12.35 -29.59
N LYS A 85 4.16 -12.47 -28.53
CA LYS A 85 3.77 -13.74 -27.92
C LYS A 85 4.98 -14.59 -27.52
N ASP A 86 6.00 -13.93 -26.99
CA ASP A 86 7.24 -14.56 -26.52
C ASP A 86 7.21 -14.66 -24.98
N PRO A 87 6.74 -15.78 -24.41
CA PRO A 87 6.66 -15.94 -22.96
C PRO A 87 8.04 -15.98 -22.29
N THR A 88 9.10 -16.37 -23.00
CA THR A 88 10.47 -16.42 -22.47
C THR A 88 11.01 -15.02 -22.27
N LEU A 89 10.89 -14.16 -23.29
CA LEU A 89 11.29 -12.76 -23.19
C LEU A 89 10.44 -12.02 -22.15
N ALA A 90 9.13 -12.31 -22.11
CA ALA A 90 8.25 -11.72 -21.10
C ALA A 90 8.66 -12.12 -19.68
N LEU A 91 9.08 -13.38 -19.46
CA LEU A 91 9.55 -13.85 -18.16
C LEU A 91 10.80 -13.09 -17.71
N TRP A 92 11.76 -12.90 -18.61
CA TRP A 92 12.95 -12.11 -18.34
C TRP A 92 12.63 -10.66 -18.00
N LEU A 93 11.79 -10.00 -18.80
CA LEU A 93 11.36 -8.62 -18.54
C LEU A 93 10.62 -8.49 -17.21
N LEU A 94 9.74 -9.44 -16.88
CA LEU A 94 9.04 -9.47 -15.61
C LEU A 94 10.01 -9.64 -14.43
N GLY A 95 11.02 -10.51 -14.58
CA GLY A 95 12.10 -10.66 -13.60
C GLY A 95 12.90 -9.37 -13.40
N VAL A 96 13.26 -8.69 -14.49
CA VAL A 96 13.96 -7.39 -14.43
C VAL A 96 13.10 -6.36 -13.69
N LEU A 97 11.82 -6.24 -14.01
CA LEU A 97 10.89 -5.32 -13.32
C LEU A 97 10.87 -5.54 -11.80
N VAL A 98 10.77 -6.80 -11.36
CA VAL A 98 10.74 -7.16 -9.93
C VAL A 98 12.08 -6.88 -9.25
N VAL A 99 13.19 -7.24 -9.89
CA VAL A 99 14.53 -7.04 -9.33
C VAL A 99 14.88 -5.55 -9.25
N SER A 100 14.51 -4.76 -10.26
CA SER A 100 14.71 -3.31 -10.27
C SER A 100 14.02 -2.63 -9.08
N ASP A 101 12.79 -3.02 -8.74
CA ASP A 101 12.07 -2.49 -7.57
C ASP A 101 12.78 -2.79 -6.25
N TRP A 102 13.20 -4.03 -6.08
CA TRP A 102 13.95 -4.42 -4.89
C TRP A 102 15.28 -3.68 -4.79
N LEU A 103 15.97 -3.49 -5.92
CA LEU A 103 17.26 -2.82 -5.97
C LEU A 103 17.13 -1.33 -5.63
N ASP A 104 16.13 -0.63 -6.19
CA ASP A 104 15.82 0.77 -5.87
C ASP A 104 15.52 0.95 -4.39
N GLY A 105 14.65 0.09 -3.84
CA GLY A 105 14.26 0.13 -2.44
C GLY A 105 15.42 -0.15 -1.48
N LYS A 106 16.42 -0.92 -1.90
CA LYS A 106 17.65 -1.19 -1.12
C LYS A 106 18.63 -0.02 -1.24
N ILE A 107 18.84 0.48 -2.44
CA ILE A 107 19.72 1.61 -2.75
C ILE A 107 19.28 2.88 -2.01
N ALA A 108 17.99 3.20 -2.04
CA ALA A 108 17.43 4.36 -1.35
C ALA A 108 17.64 4.31 0.18
N ARG A 109 17.61 3.10 0.76
CA ARG A 109 17.90 2.88 2.19
C ARG A 109 19.38 3.00 2.55
N LEU A 110 20.27 2.63 1.62
CA LEU A 110 21.72 2.67 1.83
C LEU A 110 22.31 4.07 1.69
N TRP A 111 21.78 4.90 0.77
CA TRP A 111 22.36 6.22 0.49
C TRP A 111 21.66 7.40 1.16
N ASN A 112 20.57 7.19 1.92
CA ASN A 112 19.76 8.28 2.51
C ASN A 112 19.32 9.37 1.51
N MET A 113 19.49 9.12 0.20
CA MET A 113 19.12 10.02 -0.87
C MET A 113 17.65 9.77 -1.20
N ARG A 114 16.77 10.62 -0.65
CA ARG A 114 15.37 10.70 -1.06
C ARG A 114 15.22 11.89 -2.00
N SER A 115 14.74 11.64 -3.22
CA SER A 115 14.31 12.70 -4.12
C SER A 115 12.80 12.89 -4.02
N THR A 116 12.36 14.15 -4.01
CA THR A 116 10.95 14.55 -3.92
C THR A 116 10.12 14.02 -5.11
N TRP A 117 10.78 13.81 -6.26
CA TRP A 117 10.17 13.25 -7.46
C TRP A 117 10.09 11.72 -7.44
N GLY A 118 11.14 11.04 -6.97
CA GLY A 118 11.15 9.59 -6.82
C GLY A 118 10.07 9.10 -5.84
N GLU A 119 9.85 9.81 -4.74
CA GLU A 119 8.82 9.47 -3.74
C GLU A 119 7.39 9.47 -4.30
N ARG A 120 7.13 10.24 -5.37
CA ARG A 120 5.81 10.30 -6.02
C ARG A 120 5.69 9.38 -7.23
N LEU A 121 6.76 9.19 -7.98
CA LEU A 121 6.76 8.36 -9.19
C LEU A 121 6.71 6.87 -8.89
N ASP A 122 7.38 6.44 -7.82
CA ASP A 122 7.49 5.02 -7.44
C ASP A 122 6.11 4.38 -7.12
N PRO A 123 5.24 4.99 -6.28
CA PRO A 123 3.89 4.45 -6.05
C PRO A 123 2.98 4.45 -7.29
N ILE A 124 3.23 5.36 -8.24
CA ILE A 124 2.47 5.43 -9.51
C ILE A 124 2.90 4.29 -10.42
N ALA A 125 4.22 4.10 -10.61
CA ALA A 125 4.76 3.03 -11.43
C ALA A 125 4.30 1.65 -10.92
N ASP A 126 4.33 1.45 -9.60
CA ASP A 126 3.85 0.22 -8.96
C ASP A 126 2.36 -0.01 -9.20
N ARG A 127 1.54 1.02 -9.04
CA ARG A 127 0.10 0.95 -9.32
C ARG A 127 -0.19 0.61 -10.77
N ILE A 128 0.57 1.17 -11.71
CA ILE A 128 0.43 0.86 -13.13
C ILE A 128 0.82 -0.60 -13.36
N LEU A 129 1.95 -1.06 -12.82
CA LEU A 129 2.41 -2.44 -13.01
C LEU A 129 1.41 -3.47 -12.46
N VAL A 130 0.94 -3.27 -11.23
CA VAL A 130 -0.04 -4.16 -10.57
C VAL A 130 -1.38 -4.20 -11.31
N ALA A 131 -1.76 -3.12 -12.00
CA ALA A 131 -2.99 -3.10 -12.81
C ALA A 131 -2.78 -3.71 -14.22
N VAL A 132 -1.70 -3.32 -14.90
CA VAL A 132 -1.46 -3.67 -16.31
C VAL A 132 -1.08 -5.13 -16.46
N VAL A 133 -0.25 -5.70 -15.57
CA VAL A 133 0.24 -7.08 -15.73
C VAL A 133 -0.91 -8.10 -15.68
N PRO A 134 -1.80 -8.12 -14.66
CA PRO A 134 -2.92 -9.06 -14.63
C PRO A 134 -3.87 -8.89 -15.82
N VAL A 135 -4.16 -7.64 -16.23
CA VAL A 135 -5.00 -7.36 -17.41
C VAL A 135 -4.38 -7.97 -18.67
N THR A 136 -3.07 -7.76 -18.85
CA THR A 136 -2.33 -8.28 -20.00
C THR A 136 -2.36 -9.81 -20.02
N PHE A 137 -2.16 -10.45 -18.86
CA PHE A 137 -2.24 -11.91 -18.73
C PHE A 137 -3.65 -12.43 -19.03
N ALA A 138 -4.70 -11.71 -18.63
CA ALA A 138 -6.07 -12.10 -18.93
C ALA A 138 -6.40 -12.02 -20.42
N ILE A 139 -5.94 -10.96 -21.10
CA ILE A 139 -6.10 -10.81 -22.55
C ILE A 139 -5.30 -11.88 -23.30
N ALA A 140 -4.11 -12.22 -22.80
CA ALA A 140 -3.27 -13.29 -23.36
C ALA A 140 -3.86 -14.70 -23.13
N GLY A 141 -4.86 -14.84 -22.26
CA GLY A 141 -5.46 -16.12 -21.90
C GLY A 141 -4.67 -16.92 -20.85
N TYR A 142 -3.67 -16.33 -20.21
CA TYR A 142 -2.89 -16.99 -19.14
C TYR A 142 -3.66 -17.09 -17.82
N ILE A 143 -4.58 -16.15 -17.57
CA ILE A 143 -5.49 -16.17 -16.43
C ILE A 143 -6.92 -15.86 -16.91
N PRO A 144 -7.95 -16.36 -16.22
CA PRO A 144 -9.32 -16.06 -16.61
C PRO A 144 -9.69 -14.61 -16.24
N LEU A 145 -10.50 -13.95 -17.09
CA LEU A 145 -10.86 -12.53 -16.93
C LEU A 145 -11.49 -12.21 -15.56
N TRP A 146 -12.25 -13.14 -14.99
CA TRP A 146 -12.90 -12.94 -13.69
C TRP A 146 -11.89 -12.68 -12.56
N VAL A 147 -10.66 -13.21 -12.65
CA VAL A 147 -9.59 -12.96 -11.66
C VAL A 147 -9.25 -11.48 -11.62
N VAL A 148 -9.12 -10.85 -12.79
CA VAL A 148 -8.86 -9.40 -12.90
C VAL A 148 -10.03 -8.60 -12.37
N VAL A 149 -11.26 -9.00 -12.68
CA VAL A 149 -12.47 -8.33 -12.17
C VAL A 149 -12.51 -8.36 -10.65
N VAL A 150 -12.24 -9.51 -10.02
CA VAL A 150 -12.23 -9.62 -8.55
C VAL A 150 -11.10 -8.79 -7.93
N LEU A 151 -9.91 -8.80 -8.55
CA LEU A 151 -8.76 -8.02 -8.10
C LEU A 151 -9.10 -6.52 -8.07
N LEU A 152 -9.61 -5.99 -9.19
CA LEU A 152 -10.01 -4.58 -9.31
C LEU A 152 -11.18 -4.23 -8.39
N ALA A 153 -12.19 -5.11 -8.28
CA ALA A 153 -13.35 -4.90 -7.42
C ALA A 153 -12.95 -4.79 -5.95
N ARG A 154 -12.01 -5.63 -5.49
CA ARG A 154 -11.50 -5.58 -4.11
C ARG A 154 -10.70 -4.30 -3.87
N ASP A 155 -9.85 -3.88 -4.80
CA ASP A 155 -9.10 -2.63 -4.65
C ASP A 155 -10.03 -1.41 -4.62
N ALA A 156 -11.06 -1.40 -5.45
CA ALA A 156 -12.13 -0.40 -5.39
C ALA A 156 -12.88 -0.43 -4.05
N LEU A 157 -13.19 -1.63 -3.53
CA LEU A 157 -13.83 -1.81 -2.22
C LEU A 157 -12.96 -1.21 -1.10
N LEU A 158 -11.66 -1.51 -1.06
CA LEU A 158 -10.77 -0.93 -0.06
C LEU A 158 -10.75 0.60 -0.14
N VAL A 159 -10.62 1.14 -1.35
CA VAL A 159 -10.66 2.60 -1.57
C VAL A 159 -11.99 3.18 -1.10
N ALA A 160 -13.11 2.51 -1.37
CA ALA A 160 -14.44 2.94 -0.95
C ALA A 160 -14.64 2.88 0.58
N THR A 161 -13.94 1.99 1.29
CA THR A 161 -13.99 1.94 2.76
C THR A 161 -13.16 3.03 3.43
N LEU A 162 -12.08 3.53 2.82
CA LEU A 162 -11.17 4.53 3.41
C LEU A 162 -11.88 5.79 3.98
N PRO A 163 -12.88 6.41 3.31
CA PRO A 163 -13.62 7.54 3.88
C PRO A 163 -14.34 7.22 5.19
N VAL A 164 -14.80 5.98 5.38
CA VAL A 164 -15.49 5.54 6.60
C VAL A 164 -14.55 5.61 7.80
N TYR A 165 -13.33 5.11 7.62
CA TYR A 165 -12.27 5.12 8.61
C TYR A 165 -11.75 6.54 8.87
N ARG A 166 -11.44 7.30 7.81
CA ARG A 166 -10.91 8.67 7.92
C ARG A 166 -11.85 9.62 8.65
N ARG A 167 -13.17 9.57 8.38
CA ARG A 167 -14.17 10.41 9.07
C ARG A 167 -14.30 10.12 10.57
N ARG A 168 -13.71 9.02 11.04
CA ARG A 168 -13.74 8.55 12.44
C ARG A 168 -12.36 8.55 13.09
N GLY A 169 -11.34 9.06 12.40
CA GLY A 169 -9.97 9.09 12.90
C GLY A 169 -9.38 7.70 13.12
N LEU A 170 -9.84 6.69 12.37
CA LEU A 170 -9.36 5.31 12.46
C LEU A 170 -8.57 4.94 11.20
N GLU A 171 -7.70 3.95 11.33
CA GLU A 171 -6.98 3.35 10.19
C GLU A 171 -7.32 1.85 10.07
N PRO A 172 -7.57 1.33 8.85
CA PRO A 172 -7.82 -0.08 8.64
C PRO A 172 -6.56 -0.91 8.93
N GLU A 173 -6.69 -1.98 9.72
CA GLU A 173 -5.58 -2.87 10.01
C GLU A 173 -5.37 -3.90 8.90
N VAL A 174 -4.12 -4.13 8.50
CA VAL A 174 -3.79 -5.13 7.47
C VAL A 174 -3.93 -6.54 8.05
N THR A 175 -4.86 -7.33 7.53
CA THR A 175 -5.07 -8.73 7.96
C THR A 175 -3.94 -9.62 7.45
N TYR A 176 -3.51 -10.59 8.27
CA TYR A 176 -2.53 -11.60 7.85
C TYR A 176 -3.00 -12.37 6.61
N LEU A 177 -4.30 -12.62 6.51
CA LEU A 177 -4.93 -13.25 5.35
C LEU A 177 -4.72 -12.43 4.07
N GLY A 178 -4.86 -11.10 4.16
CA GLY A 178 -4.57 -10.20 3.03
C GLY A 178 -3.11 -10.25 2.61
N LYS A 179 -2.17 -10.34 3.56
CA LYS A 179 -0.74 -10.51 3.25
C LYS A 179 -0.49 -11.83 2.53
N ALA A 180 -1.01 -12.95 3.06
CA ALA A 180 -0.87 -14.27 2.45
C ALA A 180 -1.47 -14.31 1.04
N ALA A 181 -2.64 -13.69 0.84
CA ALA A 181 -3.25 -13.56 -0.49
C ALA A 181 -2.34 -12.83 -1.47
N THR A 182 -1.80 -11.68 -1.08
CA THR A 182 -0.86 -10.92 -1.93
C THR A 182 0.40 -11.71 -2.24
N PHE A 183 0.98 -12.43 -1.26
CA PHE A 183 2.13 -13.29 -1.51
C PHE A 183 1.84 -14.39 -2.53
N ALA A 184 0.68 -15.06 -2.41
CA ALA A 184 0.27 -16.10 -3.34
C ALA A 184 0.08 -15.54 -4.77
N LEU A 185 -0.61 -14.40 -4.90
CA LEU A 185 -0.83 -13.75 -6.20
C LEU A 185 0.47 -13.21 -6.82
N PHE A 186 1.39 -12.70 -6.00
CA PHE A 186 2.69 -12.22 -6.45
C PHE A 186 3.52 -13.34 -7.10
N TRP A 187 3.54 -14.53 -6.50
CA TRP A 187 4.25 -15.69 -7.06
C TRP A 187 3.50 -16.35 -8.23
N SER A 188 2.18 -16.22 -8.27
CA SER A 188 1.36 -16.85 -9.33
C SER A 188 1.76 -16.39 -10.74
N LEU A 189 1.88 -15.09 -10.98
CA LEU A 189 2.10 -14.56 -12.34
C LEU A 189 3.45 -14.97 -12.94
N PRO A 190 4.60 -14.84 -12.23
CA PRO A 190 5.88 -15.34 -12.74
C PRO A 190 5.89 -16.85 -12.97
N LEU A 191 5.27 -17.64 -12.08
CA LEU A 191 5.21 -19.10 -12.21
C LEU A 191 4.39 -19.54 -13.42
N LEU A 192 3.23 -18.91 -13.64
CA LEU A 192 2.41 -19.16 -14.83
C LEU A 192 3.16 -18.81 -16.11
N LEU A 193 3.86 -17.67 -16.11
CA LEU A 193 4.63 -17.24 -17.28
C LEU A 193 5.82 -18.17 -17.53
N ALA A 194 6.50 -18.65 -16.48
CA ALA A 194 7.56 -19.65 -16.59
C ALA A 194 7.05 -20.98 -17.13
N GLY A 195 5.86 -21.42 -16.72
CA GLY A 195 5.18 -22.58 -17.31
C GLY A 195 4.95 -22.42 -18.82
N HIS A 196 4.49 -21.25 -19.26
CA HIS A 196 4.28 -20.97 -20.70
C HIS A 196 5.59 -20.78 -21.48
N ALA A 197 6.68 -20.38 -20.82
CA ALA A 197 8.00 -20.23 -21.43
C ALA A 197 8.68 -21.58 -21.73
N GLY A 198 8.11 -22.71 -21.27
CA GLY A 198 8.65 -24.04 -21.56
C GLY A 198 9.98 -24.33 -20.85
N VAL A 199 10.25 -23.67 -19.71
CA VAL A 199 11.44 -23.97 -18.90
C VAL A 199 11.38 -25.40 -18.33
N ALA A 200 12.50 -25.93 -17.86
CA ALA A 200 12.54 -27.24 -17.22
C ALA A 200 11.53 -27.30 -16.05
N GLY A 201 10.60 -28.27 -16.09
CA GLY A 201 9.51 -28.37 -15.12
C GLY A 201 8.30 -27.46 -15.39
N ALA A 202 8.13 -26.95 -16.62
CA ALA A 202 7.05 -26.05 -17.02
C ALA A 202 5.65 -26.49 -16.56
N GLU A 203 5.28 -27.76 -16.74
CA GLU A 203 3.98 -28.28 -16.30
C GLU A 203 3.79 -28.14 -14.78
N ALA A 204 4.81 -28.48 -13.99
CA ALA A 204 4.77 -28.33 -12.54
C ALA A 204 4.67 -26.85 -12.14
N LEU A 205 5.44 -25.97 -12.77
CA LEU A 205 5.39 -24.51 -12.53
C LEU A 205 4.01 -23.93 -12.86
N LYS A 206 3.39 -24.39 -13.96
CA LYS A 206 2.04 -23.98 -14.34
C LYS A 206 1.02 -24.41 -13.27
N VAL A 207 1.04 -25.68 -12.85
CA VAL A 207 0.13 -26.19 -11.81
C VAL A 207 0.31 -25.44 -10.50
N VAL A 208 1.55 -25.20 -10.06
CA VAL A 208 1.83 -24.43 -8.85
C VAL A 208 1.37 -22.97 -9.01
N GLY A 209 1.62 -22.35 -10.17
CA GLY A 209 1.17 -21.00 -10.49
C GLY A 209 -0.34 -20.84 -10.47
N GLU A 210 -1.09 -21.80 -11.02
CA GLU A 210 -2.54 -21.86 -10.98
C GLU A 210 -3.07 -22.09 -9.56
N ALA A 211 -2.45 -23.01 -8.81
CA ALA A 211 -2.80 -23.23 -7.41
C ALA A 211 -2.62 -21.94 -6.59
N CYS A 212 -1.47 -21.25 -6.73
CA CYS A 212 -1.22 -19.97 -6.11
C CYS A 212 -2.25 -18.90 -6.54
N LEU A 213 -2.65 -18.89 -7.82
CA LEU A 213 -3.67 -17.98 -8.34
C LEU A 213 -5.01 -18.16 -7.62
N TYR A 214 -5.54 -19.39 -7.63
CA TYR A 214 -6.87 -19.69 -7.14
C TYR A 214 -6.95 -19.63 -5.61
N TRP A 215 -5.95 -20.17 -4.91
CA TRP A 215 -5.86 -20.02 -3.44
C TRP A 215 -5.66 -18.56 -3.04
N GLY A 216 -4.75 -17.85 -3.73
CA GLY A 216 -4.52 -16.43 -3.53
C GLY A 216 -5.80 -15.63 -3.71
N MET A 217 -6.55 -15.90 -4.78
CA MET A 217 -7.81 -15.22 -5.07
C MET A 217 -8.91 -15.52 -4.03
N GLY A 218 -9.01 -16.76 -3.55
CA GLY A 218 -9.90 -17.13 -2.45
C GLY A 218 -9.60 -16.36 -1.16
N LEU A 219 -8.32 -16.31 -0.77
CA LEU A 219 -7.87 -15.53 0.39
C LEU A 219 -8.08 -14.03 0.18
N TYR A 220 -7.91 -13.53 -1.05
CA TYR A 220 -8.09 -12.13 -1.43
C TYR A 220 -9.55 -11.69 -1.28
N ALA A 221 -10.48 -12.50 -1.78
CA ALA A 221 -11.92 -12.28 -1.65
C ALA A 221 -12.38 -12.37 -0.18
N TRP A 222 -11.84 -13.33 0.58
CA TRP A 222 -12.15 -13.47 2.00
C TRP A 222 -11.66 -12.26 2.81
N SER A 223 -10.42 -11.83 2.57
CA SER A 223 -9.86 -10.63 3.18
C SER A 223 -10.71 -9.38 2.86
N GLY A 224 -11.11 -9.20 1.60
CA GLY A 224 -12.01 -8.11 1.19
C GLY A 224 -13.35 -8.12 1.93
N SER A 225 -13.91 -9.30 2.15
CA SER A 225 -15.16 -9.47 2.91
C SER A 225 -15.00 -9.06 4.38
N ILE A 226 -13.86 -9.39 5.01
CA ILE A 226 -13.53 -8.94 6.36
C ILE A 226 -13.47 -7.41 6.43
N TYR A 227 -12.79 -6.76 5.47
CA TYR A 227 -12.70 -5.30 5.43
C TYR A 227 -14.06 -4.63 5.30
N LEU A 228 -14.91 -5.16 4.42
CA LEU A 228 -16.27 -4.63 4.25
C LEU A 228 -17.09 -4.76 5.53
N TRP A 229 -17.00 -5.91 6.20
CA TRP A 229 -17.68 -6.16 7.47
C TRP A 229 -17.17 -5.24 8.58
N GLN A 230 -15.86 -5.07 8.72
CA GLN A 230 -15.28 -4.14 9.70
C GLN A 230 -15.70 -2.70 9.44
N ALA A 231 -15.63 -2.25 8.18
CA ALA A 231 -16.04 -0.90 7.79
C ALA A 231 -17.52 -0.66 8.11
N ARG A 232 -18.40 -1.64 7.82
CA ARG A 232 -19.83 -1.56 8.15
C ARG A 232 -20.06 -1.48 9.66
N ARG A 233 -19.37 -2.30 10.46
CA ARG A 233 -19.49 -2.26 11.93
C ARG A 233 -19.04 -0.92 12.50
N ILE A 234 -17.91 -0.40 12.03
CA ILE A 234 -17.39 0.92 12.42
C ILE A 234 -18.36 2.02 11.99
N ALA A 235 -18.96 1.91 10.81
CA ALA A 235 -19.93 2.87 10.32
C ALA A 235 -21.17 2.99 11.23
N VAL A 236 -21.65 1.85 11.74
CA VAL A 236 -22.83 1.75 12.62
C VAL A 236 -22.49 2.10 14.07
N ALA A 237 -21.37 1.59 14.59
CA ALA A 237 -21.03 1.73 16.02
C ALA A 237 -20.47 3.10 16.39
N ILE A 238 -19.75 3.77 15.46
CA ILE A 238 -18.99 4.99 15.77
C ILE A 238 -19.57 6.14 14.96
N ARG A 239 -19.96 7.23 15.63
CA ARG A 239 -20.41 8.45 14.95
C ARG A 239 -19.21 9.18 14.33
N PRO A 240 -19.35 9.73 13.11
CA PRO A 240 -18.28 10.49 12.47
C PRO A 240 -17.95 11.74 13.30
N HIS A 241 -16.68 12.16 13.29
CA HIS A 241 -16.29 13.44 13.87
C HIS A 241 -16.96 14.58 13.10
N ARG A 242 -17.74 15.41 13.80
CA ARG A 242 -18.20 16.69 13.22
C ARG A 242 -16.99 17.61 13.15
N VAL A 243 -16.51 17.85 11.94
CA VAL A 243 -15.60 18.96 11.67
C VAL A 243 -16.47 20.23 11.72
N GLY A 244 -16.38 20.97 12.83
CA GLY A 244 -16.92 22.33 12.98
C GLY A 244 -18.38 22.43 13.46
N SER A 245 -18.57 22.65 14.75
CA SER A 245 -19.38 23.79 15.17
C SER A 245 -18.37 24.86 15.53
N ALA A 246 -18.25 25.89 14.68
CA ALA A 246 -17.56 27.12 15.02
C ALA A 246 -18.24 27.67 16.29
N ASP A 247 -17.60 27.49 17.43
CA ASP A 247 -18.09 28.04 18.69
C ASP A 247 -17.69 29.53 18.72
N GLY A 248 -18.68 30.36 18.46
CA GLY A 248 -18.83 31.75 18.88
C GLY A 248 -17.57 32.62 18.90
N THR A 249 -17.46 33.47 17.88
CA THR A 249 -16.96 34.84 18.05
C THR A 249 -17.67 35.47 19.26
N ARG A 250 -17.01 35.53 20.42
CA ARG A 250 -17.38 36.48 21.46
C ARG A 250 -16.74 37.81 21.10
N PRO A 251 -17.50 38.87 20.81
CA PRO A 251 -16.91 40.20 20.74
C PRO A 251 -16.44 40.57 22.15
N HIS A 252 -15.15 40.91 22.27
CA HIS A 252 -14.65 41.63 23.41
C HIS A 252 -15.35 43.00 23.43
N SER A 253 -16.32 43.17 24.34
CA SER A 253 -16.81 44.49 24.70
C SER A 253 -15.73 45.20 25.52
N VAL A 254 -15.49 46.44 25.11
CA VAL A 254 -14.64 47.50 25.67
C VAL A 254 -14.70 47.60 27.18
#